data_AF-A0A4V4HGT7-F1
#
_entry.id   AF-A0A4V4HGT7-F1
#
_cell.length_a   1.000
_cell.length_b   1.000
_cell.length_c   1.000
_cell.angle_alpha   90.00
_cell.angle_beta   90.00
_cell.angle_gamma   90.00
#
_symmetry.space_group_name_H-M   'P 1'
#
loop_
_entity.id
_entity.type
_entity.pdbx_description
1 polymer ?
#
loop_
_entity_poly.entity_id
_entity_poly.type
_entity_poly.pdbx_seq_one_letter_code
_entity_poly.pdbx_strand_id
1 'polypeptide(L)'
;MYLCLSTALYVLLGYQQFLNTLGLSFQISWPYHVPVIAYLLTFILSCVLCFAVGDMLIVALWSVMKGETSVEVQDHEISGKVPLSRGEAFINSYDLGKMQNLKLFFNIGEGRYPLYTLFIPFRILPYTDGRSWARREGFERHRGVRRGEELTDDEIDENDL
;
A
#
# COMPACT_ATOMS: atom_id res chain seq x y z
N MET A 1 3.78 -7.70 1.93
CA MET A 1 3.60 -8.01 3.37
C MET A 1 4.50 -9.14 3.84
N TYR A 2 4.36 -10.37 3.35
CA TYR A 2 5.13 -11.54 3.84
C TYR A 2 6.65 -11.37 3.78
N LEU A 3 7.18 -10.88 2.65
CA LEU A 3 8.61 -10.66 2.50
C LEU A 3 9.14 -9.65 3.55
N CYS A 4 8.44 -8.52 3.71
CA CYS A 4 8.79 -7.50 4.70
C CYS A 4 8.71 -8.03 6.14
N LEU A 5 7.70 -8.84 6.47
CA LEU A 5 7.57 -9.45 7.79
C LEU A 5 8.68 -10.47 8.04
N SER A 6 9.01 -11.29 7.05
CA SER A 6 10.09 -12.27 7.14
C SER A 6 11.44 -11.61 7.32
N THR A 7 11.75 -10.55 6.56
CA THR A 7 13.02 -9.84 6.68
C THR A 7 13.11 -9.07 8.00
N ALA A 8 12.01 -8.44 8.46
CA ALA A 8 11.96 -7.79 9.76
C ALA A 8 12.20 -8.77 10.91
N LEU A 9 11.51 -9.92 10.90
CA LEU A 9 11.70 -10.96 11.92
C LEU A 9 13.12 -11.53 11.89
N TYR A 10 13.69 -11.77 10.70
CA TYR A 10 15.07 -12.24 10.57
C TYR A 10 16.08 -11.26 11.18
N VAL A 11 15.92 -9.95 10.92
CA VAL A 11 16.78 -8.90 11.49
C VAL A 11 16.59 -8.79 13.00
N LEU A 12 15.33 -8.79 13.49
CA LEU A 12 15.00 -8.67 14.91
C LEU A 12 15.46 -9.87 15.74
N LEU A 13 15.45 -11.09 15.18
CA LEU A 13 15.91 -12.28 15.88
C LEU A 13 17.43 -12.47 15.74
N GLY A 14 18.03 -12.03 14.63
CA GLY A 14 19.44 -12.23 14.30
C GLY A 14 20.41 -11.13 14.75
N TYR A 15 19.92 -10.01 15.31
CA TYR A 15 20.79 -8.87 15.63
C TYR A 15 21.91 -9.20 16.63
N GLN A 16 21.63 -10.10 17.59
CA GLN A 16 22.63 -10.53 18.58
C GLN A 16 23.79 -11.28 17.90
N GLN A 17 23.46 -12.24 17.02
CA GLN A 17 24.44 -13.00 16.25
C GLN A 17 25.21 -12.09 15.30
N PHE A 18 24.56 -11.07 14.73
CA PHE A 18 25.21 -10.07 13.89
C PHE A 18 26.27 -9.27 14.66
N LEU A 19 25.94 -8.77 15.85
CA LEU A 19 26.91 -8.07 16.72
C LEU A 19 28.09 -8.97 17.10
N ASN A 20 27.83 -10.25 17.37
CA ASN A 20 28.88 -11.22 17.66
C ASN A 20 29.81 -11.44 16.46
N THR A 21 29.26 -11.56 15.24
CA THR A 21 30.06 -11.71 14.01
C THR A 21 30.88 -10.48 13.64
N LEU A 22 30.47 -9.29 14.07
CA LEU A 22 31.24 -8.06 13.90
C LEU A 22 32.43 -7.94 14.87
N GLY A 23 32.59 -8.88 15.81
CA GLY A 23 33.65 -8.85 16.81
C GLY A 23 33.42 -7.84 17.93
N LEU A 24 32.20 -7.30 18.05
CA LEU A 24 31.83 -6.40 19.15
C LEU A 24 31.58 -7.17 20.47
N SER A 25 31.45 -8.49 20.39
CA SER A 25 31.32 -9.40 21.53
C SER A 25 32.60 -10.23 21.71
N PHE A 26 32.97 -10.55 22.96
CA PHE A 26 34.16 -11.34 23.29
C PHE A 26 34.05 -12.86 22.99
N GLN A 27 32.99 -13.32 22.31
CA GLN A 27 32.84 -14.73 21.90
C GLN A 27 33.46 -14.97 20.52
N ILE A 28 34.56 -15.72 20.49
CA ILE A 28 35.43 -15.90 19.31
C ILE A 28 35.08 -17.17 18.49
N SER A 29 34.30 -18.12 19.02
CA SER A 29 33.95 -19.33 18.28
C SER A 29 32.56 -19.24 17.63
N TRP A 30 32.50 -19.43 16.31
CA TRP A 30 31.26 -19.53 15.53
C TRP A 30 30.81 -21.00 15.44
N PRO A 31 29.76 -21.43 16.18
CA PRO A 31 29.39 -22.84 16.28
C PRO A 31 28.41 -23.30 15.18
N TYR A 32 28.07 -22.44 14.22
CA TYR A 32 27.04 -22.73 13.21
C TYR A 32 27.63 -23.22 11.89
N HIS A 33 26.86 -24.03 11.16
CA HIS A 33 27.28 -24.58 9.86
C HIS A 33 27.35 -23.54 8.73
N VAL A 34 26.66 -22.41 8.87
CA VAL A 34 26.63 -21.36 7.85
C VAL A 34 27.93 -20.54 7.94
N PRO A 35 28.62 -20.27 6.82
CA PRO A 35 29.79 -19.39 6.83
C PRO A 35 29.44 -17.99 7.36
N VAL A 36 30.30 -17.43 8.20
CA VAL A 36 30.10 -16.09 8.81
C VAL A 36 29.82 -15.02 7.76
N ILE A 37 30.54 -15.04 6.64
CA ILE A 37 30.38 -14.08 5.53
C ILE A 37 28.99 -14.19 4.90
N ALA A 38 28.50 -15.41 4.67
CA ALA A 38 27.17 -15.63 4.08
C ALA A 38 26.06 -15.12 5.02
N TYR A 39 26.21 -15.34 6.33
CA TYR A 39 25.30 -14.79 7.33
C TYR A 39 25.30 -13.25 7.33
N LEU A 40 26.48 -12.63 7.35
CA LEU A 40 26.61 -11.17 7.31
C LEU A 40 25.97 -10.56 6.07
N LEU A 41 26.24 -11.12 4.89
CA LEU A 41 25.66 -10.64 3.62
C LEU A 41 24.14 -10.76 3.61
N THR A 42 23.59 -11.90 4.04
CA THR A 42 22.14 -12.11 4.10
C THR A 42 21.47 -11.22 5.13
N PHE A 43 22.13 -10.93 6.26
CA PHE A 43 21.63 -10.00 7.28
C PHE A 43 21.54 -8.57 6.74
N ILE A 44 22.63 -8.06 6.14
CA ILE A 44 22.65 -6.72 5.55
C ILE A 44 21.61 -6.62 4.42
N LEU A 45 21.54 -7.62 3.55
CA LEU A 45 20.54 -7.68 2.47
C LEU A 45 19.11 -7.63 3.04
N SER A 46 18.84 -8.39 4.09
CA SER A 46 17.51 -8.42 4.74
C SER A 46 17.15 -7.07 5.36
N CYS A 47 18.11 -6.36 5.97
CA CYS A 47 17.90 -4.99 6.45
C CYS A 47 17.48 -4.06 5.31
N VAL A 48 18.24 -4.05 4.21
CA VAL A 48 17.93 -3.19 3.05
C VAL A 48 16.58 -3.53 2.45
N LEU A 49 16.28 -4.83 2.27
CA LEU A 49 14.99 -5.29 1.77
C LEU A 49 13.83 -4.91 2.69
N CYS A 50 14.02 -4.97 4.01
CA CYS A 50 13.01 -4.57 4.98
C CYS A 50 12.63 -3.08 4.80
N PHE A 51 13.62 -2.20 4.62
CA PHE A 51 13.34 -0.79 4.37
C PHE A 51 12.71 -0.55 2.99
N ALA A 52 13.31 -1.08 1.93
CA ALA A 52 12.85 -0.86 0.56
C ALA A 52 11.42 -1.37 0.33
N VAL A 53 11.15 -2.63 0.68
CA VAL A 53 9.84 -3.24 0.50
C VAL A 53 8.85 -2.74 1.55
N GLY A 54 9.33 -2.39 2.74
CA GLY A 54 8.50 -1.82 3.81
C GLY A 54 7.92 -0.47 3.42
N ASP A 55 8.73 0.43 2.86
CA ASP A 55 8.27 1.74 2.37
C ASP A 55 7.22 1.59 1.26
N MET A 56 7.49 0.74 0.27
CA MET A 56 6.52 0.42 -0.79
C MET A 56 5.20 -0.12 -0.22
N LEU A 57 5.25 -0.95 0.82
CA LEU A 57 4.05 -1.47 1.48
C LEU A 57 3.28 -0.38 2.22
N ILE A 58 3.98 0.53 2.91
CA ILE A 58 3.36 1.66 3.61
C ILE A 58 2.63 2.56 2.63
N VAL A 59 3.28 2.95 1.53
CA VAL A 59 2.68 3.77 0.48
C VAL A 59 1.45 3.08 -0.11
N ALA A 60 1.55 1.79 -0.45
CA ALA A 60 0.42 1.04 -0.99
C ALA A 60 -0.77 0.96 -0.01
N LEU A 61 -0.52 0.69 1.28
CA LEU A 61 -1.57 0.68 2.30
C LEU A 61 -2.18 2.07 2.50
N TRP A 62 -1.37 3.12 2.44
CA TRP A 62 -1.84 4.49 2.56
C TRP A 62 -2.75 4.89 1.39
N SER A 63 -2.41 4.50 0.16
CA SER A 63 -3.28 4.70 -1.01
C SER A 63 -4.61 3.96 -0.87
N VAL A 64 -4.57 2.69 -0.42
CA VAL A 64 -5.80 1.92 -0.13
C VAL A 64 -6.64 2.60 0.95
N MET A 65 -6.03 3.15 2.00
CA MET A 65 -6.75 3.87 3.05
C MET A 65 -7.44 5.14 2.55
N LYS A 66 -6.89 5.80 1.52
CA LYS A 66 -7.53 6.95 0.86
C LYS A 66 -8.54 6.57 -0.21
N GLY A 67 -8.64 5.28 -0.57
CA GLY A 67 -9.48 4.82 -1.66
C GLY A 67 -8.98 5.33 -3.02
N GLU A 68 -7.67 5.39 -3.22
CA GLU A 68 -7.03 5.89 -4.44
C GLU A 68 -6.12 4.82 -5.05
N THR A 69 -6.09 4.75 -6.38
CA THR A 69 -5.09 3.99 -7.13
C THR A 69 -3.81 4.82 -7.35
N SER A 70 -2.69 4.18 -7.68
CA SER A 70 -1.42 4.91 -7.92
C SER A 70 -1.50 5.89 -9.09
N VAL A 71 -2.35 5.60 -10.09
CA VAL A 71 -2.61 6.49 -11.23
C VAL A 71 -3.46 7.68 -10.77
N GLU A 72 -4.52 7.43 -10.00
CA GLU A 72 -5.36 8.50 -9.42
C GLU A 72 -4.58 9.44 -8.51
N VAL A 73 -3.59 8.94 -7.75
CA VAL A 73 -2.72 9.81 -6.93
C VAL A 73 -1.93 10.79 -7.82
N GLN A 74 -1.37 10.32 -8.93
CA GLN A 74 -0.63 11.17 -9.87
C GLN A 74 -1.55 12.19 -10.54
N ASP A 75 -2.77 11.79 -10.88
CA ASP A 75 -3.77 12.68 -11.47
C ASP A 75 -4.29 13.70 -10.44
N HIS A 76 -4.53 13.31 -9.18
CA HIS A 76 -4.97 14.21 -8.12
C HIS A 76 -3.92 15.25 -7.74
N GLU A 77 -2.62 14.97 -7.88
CA GLU A 77 -1.56 15.98 -7.69
C GLU A 77 -1.63 17.11 -8.74
N ILE A 78 -2.14 16.81 -9.92
CA ILE A 78 -2.36 17.76 -11.02
C ILE A 78 -3.73 18.44 -10.82
N SER A 79 -4.77 17.63 -10.63
CA SER A 79 -6.17 18.06 -10.49
C SER A 79 -6.48 18.76 -9.16
N GLY A 80 -5.61 18.69 -8.15
CA GLY A 80 -5.76 19.42 -6.88
C GLY A 80 -5.35 20.89 -6.96
N LYS A 81 -4.53 21.28 -7.94
CA LYS A 81 -4.05 22.67 -8.09
C LYS A 81 -5.13 23.59 -8.68
N VAL A 82 -6.00 23.05 -9.53
CA VAL A 82 -7.07 23.81 -10.22
C VAL A 82 -8.23 24.19 -9.30
N PRO A 83 -8.76 23.33 -8.42
CA PRO A 83 -9.79 23.69 -7.44
C PRO A 83 -9.24 24.59 -6.34
N LEU A 84 -8.00 24.33 -5.88
CA LEU A 84 -7.37 25.13 -4.83
C LEU A 84 -7.14 26.59 -5.26
N SER A 85 -6.79 26.81 -6.53
CA SER A 85 -6.71 28.15 -7.12
C SER A 85 -8.07 28.85 -7.27
N ARG A 86 -9.18 28.10 -7.22
CA ARG A 86 -10.56 28.61 -7.20
C ARG A 86 -11.16 28.71 -5.79
N GLY A 87 -10.40 28.33 -4.76
CA GLY A 87 -10.87 28.30 -3.36
C GLY A 87 -11.78 27.11 -3.04
N GLU A 88 -11.85 26.10 -3.91
CA GLU A 88 -12.63 24.88 -3.70
C GLU A 88 -11.71 23.74 -3.22
N ALA A 89 -12.21 22.91 -2.29
CA ALA A 89 -11.49 21.74 -1.82
C ALA A 89 -11.84 20.52 -2.68
N PHE A 90 -10.83 19.86 -3.24
CA PHE A 90 -10.98 18.56 -3.88
C PHE A 90 -11.35 17.50 -2.83
N ILE A 91 -12.46 16.79 -3.05
CA ILE A 91 -12.88 15.68 -2.18
C ILE A 91 -12.98 14.41 -3.03
N ASN A 92 -12.21 13.39 -2.65
CA ASN A 92 -12.31 12.06 -3.25
C ASN A 92 -13.68 11.43 -2.93
N SER A 93 -14.44 11.08 -3.97
CA SER A 93 -15.76 10.47 -3.85
C SER A 93 -15.70 8.97 -3.56
N TYR A 94 -14.56 8.32 -3.78
CA TYR A 94 -14.29 6.93 -3.43
C TYR A 94 -13.74 6.75 -2.00
N ASP A 95 -13.44 7.85 -1.29
CA ASP A 95 -13.03 7.77 0.11
C ASP A 95 -14.25 7.61 1.03
N LEU A 96 -14.49 6.37 1.46
CA LEU A 96 -15.52 5.99 2.44
C LEU A 96 -15.01 6.06 3.89
N GLY A 97 -13.75 6.45 4.08
CA GLY A 97 -13.03 6.44 5.35
C GLY A 97 -12.01 5.30 5.46
N LYS A 98 -10.87 5.60 6.11
CA LYS A 98 -9.67 4.76 6.20
C LYS A 98 -9.92 3.28 6.49
N MET A 99 -10.71 2.98 7.53
CA MET A 99 -11.01 1.60 7.91
C MET A 99 -12.01 0.92 6.96
N GLN A 100 -12.94 1.69 6.41
CA GLN A 100 -13.95 1.15 5.50
C GLN A 100 -13.31 0.80 4.14
N ASN A 101 -12.41 1.66 3.64
CA ASN A 101 -11.66 1.40 2.41
C ASN A 101 -10.78 0.15 2.54
N LEU A 102 -10.10 -0.04 3.68
CA LEU A 102 -9.33 -1.26 3.94
C LEU A 102 -10.20 -2.52 3.98
N LYS A 103 -11.35 -2.47 4.68
CA LYS A 103 -12.31 -3.58 4.71
C LYS A 103 -12.89 -3.90 3.33
N LEU A 104 -13.06 -2.88 2.50
CA LEU A 104 -13.58 -3.01 1.14
C LEU A 104 -12.54 -3.64 0.22
N PHE A 105 -11.30 -3.15 0.25
CA PHE A 105 -10.19 -3.65 -0.55
C PHE A 105 -9.86 -5.11 -0.26
N PHE A 106 -9.71 -5.45 1.02
CA PHE A 106 -9.42 -6.83 1.42
C PHE A 106 -10.66 -7.72 1.49
N ASN A 107 -11.85 -7.15 1.30
CA ASN A 107 -13.13 -7.83 1.41
C ASN A 107 -13.30 -8.56 2.76
N ILE A 108 -13.10 -7.85 3.87
CA ILE A 108 -13.11 -8.39 5.25
C ILE A 108 -14.20 -7.73 6.08
N GLY A 109 -14.82 -8.51 6.98
CA GLY A 109 -15.83 -8.03 7.93
C GLY A 109 -17.03 -8.97 8.08
N GLU A 110 -18.09 -8.48 8.71
CA GLU A 110 -19.35 -9.22 8.87
C GLU A 110 -19.95 -9.58 7.51
N GLY A 111 -20.20 -10.87 7.29
CA GLY A 111 -20.70 -11.40 6.00
C GLY A 111 -19.64 -11.48 4.89
N ARG A 112 -18.36 -11.23 5.18
CA ARG A 112 -17.24 -11.28 4.21
C ARG A 112 -16.15 -12.25 4.69
N TYR A 113 -14.95 -12.15 4.12
CA TYR A 113 -13.84 -13.02 4.51
C TYR A 113 -13.35 -12.71 5.93
N PRO A 114 -12.95 -13.73 6.70
CA PRO A 114 -12.42 -13.56 8.05
C PRO A 114 -11.00 -12.97 8.04
N LEU A 115 -10.60 -12.27 9.10
CA LEU A 115 -9.32 -11.55 9.19
C LEU A 115 -8.07 -12.41 8.92
N TYR A 116 -8.12 -13.71 9.20
CA TYR A 116 -6.97 -14.60 8.98
C TYR A 116 -6.63 -14.77 7.49
N THR A 117 -7.53 -14.44 6.56
CA THR A 117 -7.25 -14.49 5.12
C THR A 117 -6.22 -13.45 4.68
N LEU A 118 -5.92 -12.42 5.49
CA LEU A 118 -4.82 -11.50 5.24
C LEU A 118 -3.45 -12.16 5.35
N PHE A 119 -3.33 -13.16 6.22
CA PHE A 119 -2.07 -13.82 6.56
C PHE A 119 -1.82 -15.10 5.77
N ILE A 120 -2.79 -15.50 4.93
CA ILE A 120 -2.65 -16.67 4.08
C ILE A 120 -2.82 -16.22 2.63
N PRO A 121 -1.94 -16.61 1.69
CA PRO A 121 -2.02 -16.19 0.29
C PRO A 121 -3.14 -16.94 -0.46
N PHE A 122 -4.39 -16.77 -0.01
CA PHE A 122 -5.55 -17.25 -0.72
C PHE A 122 -5.97 -16.26 -1.79
N ARG A 123 -6.50 -16.78 -2.89
CA ARG A 123 -7.18 -15.96 -3.89
C ARG A 123 -8.53 -15.54 -3.33
N ILE A 124 -8.61 -14.31 -2.83
CA ILE A 124 -9.84 -13.68 -2.34
C ILE A 124 -10.48 -12.95 -3.52
N LEU A 125 -11.78 -13.14 -3.73
CA LEU A 125 -12.51 -12.38 -4.73
C LEU A 125 -12.69 -10.94 -4.25
N PRO A 126 -12.50 -9.93 -5.13
CA PRO A 126 -12.81 -8.55 -4.79
C PRO A 126 -14.29 -8.42 -4.45
N TYR A 127 -14.64 -7.37 -3.70
CA TYR A 127 -16.03 -7.18 -3.26
C TYR A 127 -17.01 -6.85 -4.40
N THR A 128 -16.50 -6.48 -5.58
CA THR A 128 -17.27 -6.02 -6.75
C THR A 128 -16.67 -6.54 -8.06
N ASP A 129 -17.34 -6.26 -9.18
CA ASP A 129 -17.02 -6.68 -10.54
C ASP A 129 -15.91 -5.85 -11.23
N GLY A 130 -15.44 -4.79 -10.56
CA GLY A 130 -14.43 -3.88 -11.06
C GLY A 130 -14.96 -2.75 -11.95
N ARG A 131 -16.26 -2.75 -12.28
CA ARG A 131 -16.92 -1.66 -13.04
C ARG A 131 -17.65 -0.69 -12.14
N SER A 132 -18.23 -1.21 -11.06
CA SER A 132 -18.97 -0.42 -10.08
C SER A 132 -18.25 -0.42 -8.74
N TRP A 133 -18.06 0.76 -8.17
CA TRP A 133 -17.39 0.95 -6.89
C TRP A 133 -18.30 1.69 -5.92
N ALA A 134 -18.24 1.32 -4.63
CA ALA A 134 -18.99 2.02 -3.60
C ALA A 134 -18.48 3.47 -3.49
N ARG A 135 -19.41 4.43 -3.53
CA ARG A 135 -19.12 5.87 -3.44
C ARG A 135 -19.67 6.42 -2.13
N ARG A 136 -19.08 7.52 -1.67
CA ARG A 136 -19.59 8.26 -0.52
C ARG A 136 -21.01 8.76 -0.79
N GLU A 137 -21.89 8.65 0.22
CA GLU A 137 -23.29 9.09 0.09
C GLU A 137 -23.36 10.56 -0.36
N GLY A 138 -24.19 10.81 -1.38
CA GLY A 138 -24.36 12.13 -1.99
C GLY A 138 -23.33 12.51 -3.06
N PHE A 139 -22.41 11.61 -3.43
CA PHE A 139 -21.41 11.85 -4.47
C PHE A 139 -21.54 10.89 -5.65
N GLU A 140 -21.98 11.42 -6.80
CA GLU A 140 -21.95 10.73 -8.10
C GLU A 140 -20.59 10.91 -8.82
N ARG A 141 -19.87 12.00 -8.53
CA ARG A 141 -18.54 12.37 -9.07
C ARG A 141 -17.68 13.04 -8.00
N HIS A 142 -16.38 13.19 -8.24
CA HIS A 142 -15.44 13.92 -7.38
C HIS A 142 -15.93 15.35 -7.10
N ARG A 143 -15.89 15.82 -5.84
CA ARG A 143 -16.27 17.21 -5.52
C ARG A 143 -15.14 18.15 -5.91
N GLY A 144 -15.48 19.24 -6.62
CA GLY A 144 -14.52 20.26 -7.04
C GLY A 144 -13.89 20.03 -8.42
N VAL A 145 -14.30 18.97 -9.13
CA VAL A 145 -13.92 18.70 -10.53
C VAL A 145 -15.13 18.98 -11.42
N ARG A 146 -15.01 19.90 -12.40
CA ARG A 146 -16.07 20.14 -13.40
C ARG A 146 -15.98 19.10 -14.52
N ARG A 147 -17.08 18.91 -15.26
CA ARG A 147 -17.12 18.03 -16.44
C ARG A 147 -16.06 18.50 -17.46
N GLY A 148 -15.17 17.59 -17.89
CA GLY A 148 -14.02 17.88 -18.75
C GLY A 148 -12.74 18.34 -18.04
N GLU A 149 -12.74 18.44 -16.70
CA GLU A 149 -11.52 18.69 -15.90
C GLU A 149 -10.91 17.37 -15.34
N GLU A 150 -11.61 16.25 -15.50
CA GLU A 150 -11.11 14.92 -15.18
C GLU A 150 -10.32 14.40 -16.39
N LEU A 151 -9.06 13.99 -16.19
CA LEU A 151 -8.16 13.60 -17.29
C LEU A 151 -8.67 12.40 -18.10
N THR A 152 -9.58 11.61 -17.51
CA THR A 152 -10.26 10.45 -18.08
C THR A 152 -11.64 10.75 -18.65
N ASP A 153 -12.15 11.98 -18.56
CA ASP A 153 -13.25 12.41 -19.43
C ASP A 153 -12.61 12.54 -20.83
N ASP A 154 -12.60 11.46 -21.61
CA ASP A 154 -12.33 11.54 -23.05
C ASP A 154 -13.16 12.71 -23.61
N GLU A 155 -12.58 13.50 -24.53
CA GLU A 155 -13.26 14.57 -25.26
C GLU A 155 -14.41 14.00 -26.12
N ILE A 156 -15.44 13.43 -25.50
CA ILE A 156 -16.69 13.05 -26.14
C ILE A 156 -17.53 14.31 -26.15
N ASP A 157 -17.13 15.23 -27.03
CA ASP A 157 -18.03 16.27 -27.56
C ASP A 157 -18.94 15.55 -28.58
N GLU A 158 -19.92 14.81 -28.05
CA GLU A 158 -21.02 14.17 -28.78
C GLU A 158 -21.99 15.23 -29.33
N ASN A 159 -21.48 16.21 -30.09
CA ASN A 159 -22.28 16.98 -31.03
C ASN A 159 -22.21 16.39 -32.46
N ASP A 160 -21.61 15.20 -32.61
CA ASP A 160 -21.67 14.35 -33.81
C ASP A 160 -22.50 13.05 -33.56
N LEU A 161 -23.76 13.21 -33.11
CA LEU A 161 -24.84 12.22 -33.32
C LEU A 161 -26.24 12.82 -33.22
#